data_AF-A0A6M2E617-F1
#
_entry.id   AF-A0A6M2E617-F1
#
_cell.length_a   1.000
_cell.length_b   1.000
_cell.length_c   1.000
_cell.angle_alpha   90.00
_cell.angle_beta   90.00
_cell.angle_gamma   90.00
#
_symmetry.space_group_name_H-M   'P 1'
#
loop_
_entity.id
_entity.type
_entity.pdbx_description
1 polymer ?
#
loop_
_entity_poly.entity_id
_entity_poly.type
_entity_poly.pdbx_seq_one_letter_code
_entity_poly.pdbx_strand_id
1 'polypeptide(L)'
;MATGMGTPVAMCSVCWCKISFLFLILMHLGASVCADLQYVTCGSVLKLENLQNQVRLHSHDIKYGSGSGQQSVTGTLDREDNNSHWVVKGKREKACQRGDPIPCGSLVRLEHLVTHKNLHSHHFVSPLVQ
;
A
#
# COMPACT_ATOMS: atom_id res chain seq x y z
N MET A 1 27.80 69.40 -29.52
CA MET A 1 28.26 68.63 -28.34
C MET A 1 27.52 67.30 -28.35
N ALA A 2 28.28 66.21 -28.19
CA ALA A 2 27.80 64.84 -27.99
C ALA A 2 26.81 64.77 -26.79
N THR A 3 25.92 63.80 -26.64
CA THR A 3 26.13 62.33 -26.50
C THR A 3 24.75 61.64 -26.54
N GLY A 4 24.57 60.54 -27.29
CA GLY A 4 24.45 59.21 -26.65
C GLY A 4 23.04 58.60 -26.74
N MET A 5 22.63 58.13 -27.93
CA MET A 5 21.52 57.20 -28.05
C MET A 5 21.97 55.81 -27.56
N GLY A 6 21.48 55.39 -26.40
CA GLY A 6 21.65 54.04 -25.89
C GLY A 6 20.95 53.04 -26.81
N THR A 7 21.71 52.06 -27.31
CA THR A 7 21.20 50.91 -28.07
C THR A 7 20.25 50.07 -27.19
N PRO A 8 19.08 49.62 -27.69
CA PRO A 8 18.30 48.64 -26.97
C PRO A 8 19.09 47.34 -26.91
N VAL A 9 19.39 46.89 -25.70
CA VAL A 9 20.00 45.60 -25.44
C VAL A 9 19.08 44.54 -26.03
N ALA A 10 19.53 43.83 -27.07
CA ALA A 10 18.86 42.67 -27.63
C ALA A 10 18.94 41.49 -26.65
N MET A 11 18.24 41.62 -25.52
CA MET A 11 17.90 40.50 -24.66
C MET A 11 16.47 40.05 -25.00
N CYS A 12 16.22 38.74 -24.84
CA CYS A 12 14.90 38.09 -24.85
C CYS A 12 14.43 37.41 -26.14
N SER A 13 15.28 36.62 -26.79
CA SER A 13 14.78 35.42 -27.50
C SER A 13 15.27 34.12 -26.82
N VAL A 14 16.57 34.06 -26.48
CA VAL A 14 17.18 32.90 -25.81
C VAL A 14 16.65 32.69 -24.38
N CYS A 15 16.33 33.77 -23.67
CA CYS A 15 15.81 33.72 -22.30
C CYS A 15 14.41 33.09 -22.25
N TRP A 16 13.56 33.40 -23.24
CA TRP A 16 12.19 32.89 -23.30
C TRP A 16 12.15 31.41 -23.67
N CYS A 17 13.03 30.95 -24.57
CA CYS A 17 13.14 29.53 -24.94
C CYS A 17 13.57 28.67 -23.76
N LYS A 18 14.53 29.14 -22.94
CA LYS A 18 14.98 28.39 -21.75
C LYS A 18 13.92 28.31 -20.65
N ILE A 19 13.18 29.39 -20.43
CA ILE A 19 12.06 29.41 -19.47
C ILE A 19 10.94 28.49 -19.95
N SER A 20 10.62 28.52 -21.25
CA SER A 20 9.63 27.62 -21.84
C SER A 20 10.06 26.15 -21.75
N PHE A 21 11.31 25.83 -22.02
CA PHE A 21 11.85 24.48 -21.85
C PHE A 21 11.81 24.01 -20.38
N LEU A 22 12.19 24.88 -19.44
CA LEU A 22 12.14 24.57 -18.00
C LEU A 22 10.69 24.35 -17.53
N PHE A 23 9.74 25.13 -18.05
CA PHE A 23 8.32 24.98 -17.74
C PHE A 23 7.73 23.69 -18.34
N LEU A 24 8.14 23.31 -19.55
CA LEU A 24 7.80 22.04 -20.18
C LEU A 24 8.40 20.85 -19.42
N ILE A 25 9.65 20.96 -18.95
CA ILE A 25 10.29 19.96 -18.09
C ILE A 25 9.55 19.84 -16.75
N LEU A 26 9.19 20.96 -16.10
CA LEU A 26 8.41 20.95 -14.86
C LEU A 26 7.02 20.35 -15.03
N MET A 27 6.33 20.64 -16.14
CA MET A 27 5.04 20.03 -16.50
C MET A 27 5.15 18.52 -16.68
N HIS A 28 6.19 18.04 -17.37
CA HIS A 28 6.43 16.60 -17.54
C HIS A 28 6.80 15.89 -16.23
N LEU A 29 7.55 16.54 -15.33
CA LEU A 29 7.85 15.98 -14.01
C LEU A 29 6.60 15.91 -13.11
N GLY A 30 5.71 16.89 -13.17
CA GLY A 30 4.48 16.93 -12.36
C GLY A 30 3.47 15.83 -12.69
N ALA A 31 3.47 15.32 -13.93
CA ALA A 31 2.53 14.31 -14.39
C ALA A 31 2.88 12.86 -13.97
N SER A 32 4.07 12.60 -13.41
CA SER A 32 4.54 11.23 -13.14
C SER A 32 4.21 10.68 -11.74
N VAL A 33 3.39 11.36 -10.93
CA VAL A 33 3.08 10.89 -9.57
C VAL A 33 1.60 10.51 -9.43
N CYS A 34 1.17 9.50 -10.18
CA CYS A 34 0.00 8.71 -9.83
C CYS A 34 0.26 7.28 -10.33
N ALA A 35 1.08 6.53 -9.59
CA ALA A 35 1.22 5.10 -9.84
C ALA A 35 -0.05 4.43 -9.31
N ASP A 36 -0.93 4.04 -10.22
CA ASP A 36 -2.01 3.12 -9.92
C ASP A 36 -1.37 1.81 -9.43
N LEU A 37 -1.58 1.44 -8.16
CA LEU A 37 -1.02 0.22 -7.57
C LEU A 37 -1.76 -1.00 -8.16
N GLN A 38 -1.33 -1.44 -9.34
CA GLN A 38 -1.94 -2.59 -10.02
C GLN A 38 -1.65 -3.94 -9.34
N TYR A 39 -0.85 -3.97 -8.27
CA TYR A 39 -0.42 -5.19 -7.61
C TYR A 39 -0.17 -4.99 -6.11
N VAL A 40 -0.33 -6.09 -5.36
CA VAL A 40 0.00 -6.14 -3.93
C VAL A 40 1.50 -6.30 -3.77
N THR A 41 2.09 -5.55 -2.85
CA THR A 41 3.52 -5.65 -2.52
C THR A 41 3.76 -6.17 -1.11
N CYS A 42 4.93 -6.77 -0.92
CA CYS A 42 5.40 -7.17 0.39
C CYS A 42 5.49 -5.95 1.33
N GLY A 43 5.02 -6.11 2.55
CA GLY A 43 4.92 -5.06 3.55
C GLY A 43 3.72 -4.12 3.36
N SER A 44 2.88 -4.32 2.35
CA SER A 44 1.59 -3.61 2.25
C SER A 44 0.68 -3.94 3.44
N VAL A 45 -0.07 -2.94 3.89
CA VAL A 45 -1.16 -3.09 4.84
C VAL A 45 -2.46 -3.06 4.06
N LEU A 46 -3.29 -4.08 4.22
CA LEU A 46 -4.55 -4.21 3.50
C LEU A 46 -5.68 -4.76 4.38
N LYS A 47 -6.91 -4.63 3.89
CA LYS A 47 -8.10 -5.31 4.44
C LYS A 47 -8.55 -6.37 3.43
N LEU A 48 -8.88 -7.57 3.90
CA LEU A 48 -9.39 -8.66 3.05
C LEU A 48 -10.90 -8.75 3.23
N GLU A 49 -11.66 -8.53 2.16
CA GLU A 49 -13.12 -8.59 2.16
C GLU A 49 -13.61 -9.88 1.50
N ASN A 50 -14.52 -10.58 2.19
CA ASN A 50 -15.31 -11.63 1.58
C ASN A 50 -16.42 -10.99 0.74
N LEU A 51 -16.39 -11.19 -0.59
CA LEU A 51 -17.31 -10.54 -1.51
C LEU A 51 -18.78 -11.01 -1.39
N GLN A 52 -19.01 -12.24 -0.92
CA GLN A 52 -20.36 -12.80 -0.78
C GLN A 52 -21.05 -12.24 0.48
N ASN A 53 -20.31 -12.17 1.58
CA ASN A 53 -20.88 -11.80 2.89
C ASN A 53 -20.58 -10.34 3.25
N GLN A 54 -19.75 -9.64 2.48
CA GLN A 54 -19.33 -8.25 2.69
C GLN A 54 -18.68 -7.99 4.06
N VAL A 55 -18.05 -9.03 4.62
CA VAL A 55 -17.31 -8.95 5.89
C VAL A 55 -15.81 -8.89 5.63
N ARG A 56 -15.10 -8.14 6.48
CA ARG A 56 -13.63 -8.04 6.46
C ARG A 56 -13.01 -9.01 7.45
N LEU A 57 -11.90 -9.63 7.03
CA LEU A 57 -11.08 -10.46 7.91
C LEU A 57 -10.61 -9.62 9.10
N HIS A 58 -10.92 -10.08 10.31
CA HIS A 58 -10.77 -9.32 11.53
C HIS A 58 -10.19 -10.21 12.64
N SER A 59 -9.44 -9.60 13.56
CA SER A 59 -8.90 -10.28 14.74
C SER A 59 -8.80 -9.30 15.91
N HIS A 60 -8.80 -9.79 17.14
CA HIS A 60 -8.72 -8.96 18.34
C HIS A 60 -8.09 -9.74 19.50
N ASP A 61 -7.83 -9.11 20.64
CA ASP A 61 -7.23 -9.79 21.80
C ASP A 61 -8.25 -10.61 22.62
N ILE A 62 -8.95 -11.51 21.94
CA ILE A 62 -9.84 -12.52 22.50
C ILE A 62 -9.40 -13.86 21.90
N LYS A 63 -9.51 -14.93 22.68
CA LYS A 63 -9.10 -16.28 22.31
C LYS A 63 -10.32 -17.17 22.16
N TYR A 64 -10.20 -18.21 21.34
CA TYR A 64 -11.23 -19.25 21.32
C TYR A 64 -11.30 -19.96 22.68
N GLY A 65 -12.52 -20.29 23.12
CA GLY A 65 -12.75 -21.09 24.32
C GLY A 65 -12.61 -22.60 24.11
N SER A 66 -12.40 -23.04 22.88
CA SER A 66 -12.28 -24.44 22.47
C SER A 66 -11.17 -24.61 21.42
N GLY A 67 -10.96 -25.84 20.95
CA GLY A 67 -9.92 -26.14 19.96
C GLY A 67 -8.52 -25.86 20.51
N SER A 68 -7.76 -25.01 19.82
CA SER A 68 -6.37 -24.68 20.19
C SER A 68 -6.24 -23.63 21.29
N GLY A 69 -7.32 -22.91 21.64
CA GLY A 69 -7.28 -21.80 22.59
C GLY A 69 -6.46 -20.59 22.12
N GLN A 70 -6.12 -20.53 20.83
CA GLN A 70 -5.38 -19.41 20.25
C GLN A 70 -6.30 -18.20 20.00
N GLN A 71 -5.69 -17.07 19.63
CA GLN A 71 -6.41 -15.84 19.30
C GLN A 71 -7.45 -16.09 18.20
N SER A 72 -8.66 -15.55 18.39
CA SER A 72 -9.76 -15.72 17.47
C SER A 72 -9.64 -14.83 16.25
N VAL A 73 -10.01 -15.39 15.10
CA VAL A 73 -10.12 -14.69 13.81
C VAL A 73 -11.57 -14.79 13.34
N THR A 74 -12.15 -13.67 12.92
CA THR A 74 -13.57 -13.56 12.55
C THR A 74 -13.77 -12.69 11.31
N GLY A 75 -15.02 -12.50 10.90
CA GLY A 75 -15.43 -11.47 9.94
C GLY A 75 -16.20 -10.35 10.62
N THR A 76 -15.93 -9.09 10.27
CA THR A 76 -16.69 -7.92 10.74
C THR A 76 -17.36 -7.17 9.58
N LEU A 77 -18.53 -6.58 9.84
CA LEU A 77 -19.21 -5.67 8.90
C LEU A 77 -18.67 -4.23 9.00
N ASP A 78 -17.96 -3.91 10.08
CA ASP A 78 -17.37 -2.58 10.25
C ASP A 78 -16.23 -2.37 9.24
N ARG A 79 -16.42 -1.40 8.35
CA ARG A 79 -15.49 -1.11 7.27
C ARG A 79 -14.23 -0.41 7.75
N GLU A 80 -14.34 0.38 8.81
CA GLU A 80 -13.29 1.29 9.28
C GLU A 80 -12.54 0.75 10.50
N ASP A 81 -12.87 -0.45 10.95
CA ASP A 81 -12.20 -1.07 12.08
C ASP A 81 -10.70 -1.30 11.81
N ASN A 82 -9.88 -0.81 12.75
CA ASN A 82 -8.43 -0.94 12.73
C ASN A 82 -7.97 -2.40 12.88
N ASN A 83 -8.75 -3.23 13.57
CA ASN A 83 -8.52 -4.67 13.76
C ASN A 83 -8.76 -5.51 12.48
N SER A 84 -9.07 -4.84 11.36
CA SER A 84 -9.19 -5.48 10.05
C SER A 84 -7.94 -5.30 9.18
N HIS A 85 -6.88 -4.66 9.69
CA HIS A 85 -5.63 -4.44 8.96
C HIS A 85 -4.66 -5.64 9.06
N TRP A 86 -4.18 -6.09 7.91
CA TRP A 86 -3.23 -7.19 7.79
C TRP A 86 -2.01 -6.78 6.96
N VAL A 87 -0.82 -7.07 7.49
CA VAL A 87 0.46 -6.86 6.80
C VAL A 87 0.80 -8.09 5.96
N VAL A 88 1.05 -7.88 4.68
CA VAL A 88 1.55 -8.95 3.78
C VAL A 88 3.04 -9.15 4.02
N LYS A 89 3.44 -10.38 4.34
CA LYS A 89 4.85 -10.77 4.55
C LYS A 89 5.19 -11.98 3.68
N GLY A 90 6.48 -12.12 3.36
CA GLY A 90 6.99 -13.31 2.69
C GLY A 90 6.92 -14.55 3.60
N LYS A 91 7.07 -15.73 2.99
CA LYS A 91 7.19 -16.99 3.73
C LYS A 91 8.34 -16.94 4.75
N ARG A 92 8.28 -17.78 5.78
CA ARG A 92 9.21 -17.71 6.91
C ARG A 92 10.66 -17.95 6.50
N GLU A 93 10.88 -18.85 5.54
CA GLU A 93 12.21 -19.26 5.06
C GLU A 93 12.78 -18.27 4.04
N LYS A 94 11.95 -17.41 3.47
CA LYS A 94 12.34 -16.41 2.45
C LYS A 94 11.57 -15.13 2.69
N ALA A 95 12.15 -14.23 3.47
CA ALA A 95 11.65 -12.87 3.59
C ALA A 95 11.66 -12.19 2.21
N CYS A 96 10.62 -11.40 1.94
CA CYS A 96 10.60 -10.47 0.81
C CYS A 96 10.96 -9.07 1.29
N GLN A 97 11.48 -8.24 0.40
CA GLN A 97 11.77 -6.84 0.70
C GLN A 97 10.48 -6.04 0.55
N ARG A 98 10.34 -5.00 1.38
CA ARG A 98 9.17 -4.12 1.29
C ARG A 98 9.11 -3.46 -0.09
N GLY A 99 7.93 -3.47 -0.71
CA GLY A 99 7.74 -2.96 -2.06
C GLY A 99 7.89 -3.99 -3.16
N ASP A 100 8.45 -5.18 -2.88
CA ASP A 100 8.50 -6.27 -3.86
C ASP A 100 7.07 -6.67 -4.26
N PRO A 101 6.75 -6.77 -5.57
CA PRO A 101 5.47 -7.31 -6.00
C PRO A 101 5.30 -8.75 -5.50
N ILE A 102 4.06 -9.13 -5.17
CA ILE A 102 3.69 -10.49 -4.79
C ILE A 102 3.03 -11.17 -6.01
N PRO A 103 3.74 -12.07 -6.71
CA PRO A 103 3.16 -12.80 -7.83
C PRO A 103 2.04 -13.74 -7.39
N CYS A 104 1.09 -14.00 -8.28
CA CYS A 104 0.07 -15.03 -8.10
C CYS A 104 0.72 -16.40 -7.81
N GLY A 105 0.12 -17.16 -6.89
CA GLY A 105 0.65 -18.46 -6.46
C GLY A 105 1.80 -18.39 -5.44
N SER A 106 2.25 -17.20 -5.06
CA SER A 106 3.27 -17.03 -4.02
C SER A 106 2.74 -17.41 -2.63
N LEU A 107 3.58 -18.10 -1.85
CA LEU A 107 3.32 -18.33 -0.43
C LEU A 107 3.62 -17.06 0.37
N VAL A 108 2.60 -16.56 1.06
CA VAL A 108 2.67 -15.37 1.91
C VAL A 108 2.22 -15.69 3.33
N ARG A 109 2.56 -14.79 4.25
CA ARG A 109 1.98 -14.72 5.58
C ARG A 109 1.21 -13.42 5.71
N LEU A 110 0.09 -13.49 6.43
CA LEU A 110 -0.69 -12.32 6.80
C LEU A 110 -0.52 -12.11 8.29
N GLU A 111 0.02 -10.96 8.69
CA GLU A 111 0.17 -10.62 10.09
C GLU A 111 -0.88 -9.58 10.48
N HIS A 112 -1.65 -9.86 11.52
CA HIS A 112 -2.59 -8.91 12.08
C HIS A 112 -1.84 -7.70 12.64
N LEU A 113 -2.16 -6.50 12.15
CA LEU A 113 -1.37 -5.30 12.41
C LEU A 113 -1.28 -4.96 13.90
N VAL A 114 -2.39 -5.13 14.63
CA VAL A 114 -2.49 -4.71 16.04
C VAL A 114 -1.84 -5.72 17.00
N THR A 115 -2.03 -7.02 16.75
CA THR A 115 -1.60 -8.07 17.70
C THR A 115 -0.29 -8.75 17.30
N HIS A 116 0.23 -8.44 16.11
CA HIS A 116 1.41 -9.04 15.50
C HIS A 116 1.36 -10.58 15.40
N LYS A 117 0.15 -11.17 15.45
CA LYS A 117 -0.07 -12.61 15.24
C LYS A 117 -0.24 -12.89 13.76
N ASN A 118 0.22 -14.06 13.33
CA ASN A 118 0.02 -14.48 11.93
C ASN A 118 -1.33 -15.18 11.79
N LEU A 119 -2.01 -14.97 10.68
CA LEU A 119 -3.13 -15.81 10.27
C LEU A 119 -2.64 -17.26 10.21
N HIS A 120 -3.32 -18.14 10.94
CA HIS A 120 -2.85 -19.49 11.18
C HIS A 120 -4.01 -20.48 11.13
N SER A 121 -3.70 -21.70 10.71
CA SER A 121 -4.59 -22.84 10.75
C SER A 121 -3.78 -24.09 11.09
N HIS A 122 -4.47 -25.11 11.61
CA HIS A 122 -3.91 -26.36 12.09
C HIS A 122 -5.02 -27.41 12.23
N HIS A 123 -4.66 -28.64 12.60
CA HIS A 123 -5.59 -29.77 12.74
C HIS A 123 -6.44 -29.68 14.03
N PHE A 124 -7.26 -28.62 14.13
CA PHE A 124 -8.30 -28.45 15.15
C PHE A 124 -9.63 -28.14 14.47
N VAL A 125 -10.73 -28.62 15.06
CA VAL A 125 -12.08 -28.30 14.58
C VAL A 125 -12.38 -26.83 14.86
N SER A 126 -12.99 -26.13 13.91
CA SER A 126 -13.43 -24.75 14.13
C SER A 126 -14.47 -24.69 15.25
N PRO A 127 -14.45 -23.64 16.08
CA PRO A 127 -15.30 -23.56 17.28
C PRO A 127 -16.80 -23.50 16.94
N LEU A 128 -17.13 -22.97 15.76
CA LEU A 128 -18.48 -22.97 15.21
C LEU A 128 -18.39 -23.53 13.79
N VAL A 129 -19.25 -24.50 13.50
CA VAL A 129 -19.64 -24.92 12.16
C VAL A 129 -21.14 -24.68 12.11
N GLN A 130 -21.54 -23.60 11.44
CA GLN A 130 -22.94 -23.23 11.28
C GLN A 130 -23.29 -23.27 9.80
#